data_AF-A0A1D6LY24-F1
#
_entry.id   AF-A0A1D6LY24-F1
#
_cell.length_a   1.000
_cell.length_b   1.000
_cell.length_c   1.000
_cell.angle_alpha   90.00
_cell.angle_beta   90.00
_cell.angle_gamma   90.00
#
_symmetry.space_group_name_H-M   'P 1'
#
loop_
_entity.id
_entity.type
_entity.pdbx_description
1 polymer ?
#
loop_
_entity_poly.entity_id
_entity_poly.type
_entity_poly.pdbx_seq_one_letter_code
_entity_poly.pdbx_strand_id
1 'polypeptide(L)'
;MILLSSNYPDGICYVETMNLDGETNLKIKQALKVTLDLHEDIKFREVRQTIKCEDPNANLYSFVGSMEWRGQQYPLSSLQLLLRDSKLRNTDYIYGAVIFTGHDTKVMQNATDPPSKRSKVEKKMDQIIYLLMSSLLMIALLGSVFFGIWTKEDLRDGELKRWYLRPDATTIFYDPKRAALASFFHLLTSLMLYSYFIPISLYISIEMVKILQALFINQDIRMYHEESDKPTHARTSNLNEELGMVDTILSDKTGTLTCNMMEFIKCSIAGTAYGQGVTEVERAMAMRKGARLDDDIENGDHKDKKNDNSPHVKGFNFKDQRIMDGKWVHEPNRVMIRDFFRLLAICHTCIAEIDENEKVSYEAESPDEAAFVIAARELGFEFYKRSLATIIVRERNPSQNVVEKWYRKYELLNMLEFSSSRSRMSVIVKEPEGRILLLSKGADRLVLQKACTNWKKI
;
A
#
# COMPACT_ATOMS: atom_id res chain seq x y z
N MET A 1 10.96 -18.87 4.62
CA MET A 1 11.02 -20.15 5.35
C MET A 1 10.01 -21.11 4.79
N ILE A 2 10.20 -22.42 4.99
CA ILE A 2 9.25 -23.47 4.62
C ILE A 2 8.45 -23.88 5.85
N LEU A 3 7.12 -23.89 5.72
CA LEU A 3 6.19 -24.30 6.76
C LEU A 3 6.25 -25.82 6.99
N LEU A 4 6.54 -26.22 8.22
CA LEU A 4 6.60 -27.63 8.63
C LEU A 4 5.35 -28.05 9.42
N SER A 5 4.94 -27.24 10.39
CA SER A 5 3.74 -27.50 11.18
C SER A 5 3.17 -26.18 11.73
N SER A 6 1.93 -26.20 12.19
CA SER A 6 1.20 -25.07 12.78
C SER A 6 0.48 -25.50 14.06
N ASN A 7 -0.09 -24.55 14.79
CA ASN A 7 -1.01 -24.84 15.91
C ASN A 7 -2.27 -25.62 15.47
N TYR A 8 -2.75 -25.41 14.23
CA TYR A 8 -3.89 -26.16 13.70
C TYR A 8 -3.53 -27.60 13.31
N PRO A 9 -4.42 -28.58 13.56
CA PRO A 9 -4.19 -29.99 13.24
C PRO A 9 -4.02 -30.25 11.73
N ASP A 10 -4.58 -29.37 10.89
CA ASP A 10 -4.51 -29.48 9.44
C ASP A 10 -3.22 -28.88 8.83
N GLY A 11 -2.33 -28.31 9.66
CA GLY A 11 -1.06 -27.73 9.19
C GLY A 11 -1.22 -26.43 8.42
N ILE A 12 -2.30 -25.70 8.67
CA ILE A 12 -2.65 -24.46 7.95
C ILE A 12 -2.18 -23.25 8.76
N CYS A 13 -1.68 -22.23 8.09
CA CYS A 13 -1.54 -20.90 8.68
C CYS A 13 -2.01 -19.80 7.73
N TYR A 14 -2.32 -18.64 8.31
CA TYR A 14 -2.76 -17.46 7.58
C TYR A 14 -1.67 -16.39 7.61
N VAL A 15 -1.31 -15.88 6.43
CA VAL A 15 -0.32 -14.81 6.30
C VAL A 15 -0.85 -13.60 5.57
N GLU A 16 -0.61 -12.43 6.14
CA GLU A 16 -0.88 -11.13 5.54
C GLU A 16 0.33 -10.72 4.68
N THR A 17 0.11 -10.46 3.38
CA THR A 17 1.18 -10.10 2.42
C THR A 17 1.15 -8.65 1.97
N MET A 18 0.43 -7.77 2.68
CA MET A 18 0.25 -6.36 2.31
C MET A 18 1.57 -5.62 2.00
N ASN A 19 2.66 -5.96 2.71
CA ASN A 19 3.96 -5.35 2.48
C ASN A 19 4.67 -5.80 1.18
N LEU A 20 4.21 -6.88 0.54
CA LEU A 20 4.85 -7.52 -0.60
C LEU A 20 4.13 -7.21 -1.91
N ASP A 21 2.82 -7.39 -1.93
CA ASP A 21 1.98 -7.27 -3.12
C ASP A 21 0.83 -6.26 -2.93
N GLY A 22 0.76 -5.59 -1.77
CA GLY A 22 -0.34 -4.69 -1.44
C GLY A 22 -1.66 -5.40 -1.14
N GLU A 23 -1.70 -6.74 -1.16
CA GLU A 23 -2.89 -7.50 -0.84
C GLU A 23 -3.02 -7.62 0.68
N THR A 24 -4.12 -7.11 1.22
CA THR A 24 -4.48 -7.22 2.65
C THR A 24 -5.09 -8.57 3.02
N ASN A 25 -5.42 -9.34 2.01
CA ASN A 25 -6.10 -10.61 2.10
C ASN A 25 -5.19 -11.61 2.82
N LEU A 26 -5.78 -12.37 3.75
CA LEU A 26 -5.05 -13.43 4.43
C LEU A 26 -4.86 -14.60 3.47
N LYS A 27 -3.61 -14.88 3.12
CA LYS A 27 -3.26 -16.00 2.26
C LYS A 27 -3.10 -17.25 3.10
N ILE A 28 -3.79 -18.31 2.68
CA ILE A 28 -3.69 -19.64 3.29
C ILE A 28 -2.37 -20.28 2.84
N LYS A 29 -1.59 -20.78 3.81
CA LYS A 29 -0.36 -21.55 3.60
C LYS A 29 -0.54 -22.90 4.29
N GLN A 30 -0.01 -23.95 3.66
CA GLN A 30 -0.25 -25.31 4.12
C GLN A 30 1.05 -26.12 4.19
N ALA A 31 1.28 -26.75 5.33
CA ALA A 31 2.37 -27.69 5.57
C ALA A 31 2.19 -28.97 4.75
N LEU A 32 3.27 -29.76 4.65
CA LEU A 32 3.15 -31.11 4.09
C LEU A 32 2.42 -32.02 5.08
N LYS A 33 1.61 -32.94 4.56
CA LYS A 33 0.88 -33.92 5.40
C LYS A 33 1.80 -34.78 6.27
N VAL A 34 3.04 -35.00 5.83
CA VAL A 34 4.04 -35.82 6.54
C VAL A 34 4.72 -35.10 7.70
N THR A 35 4.64 -33.77 7.76
CA THR A 35 5.27 -32.95 8.80
C THR A 35 4.26 -32.48 9.87
N LEU A 36 2.97 -32.82 9.72
CA LEU A 36 1.90 -32.36 10.62
C LEU A 36 2.19 -32.73 12.08
N ASP A 37 2.59 -33.97 12.34
CA ASP A 37 2.81 -34.51 13.70
C ASP A 37 3.93 -33.80 14.50
N LEU A 38 4.66 -32.86 13.89
CA LEU A 38 5.73 -32.07 14.49
C LEU A 38 5.19 -30.87 15.28
N HIS A 39 4.50 -31.15 16.38
CA HIS A 39 3.94 -30.12 17.27
C HIS A 39 4.78 -29.81 18.51
N GLU A 40 5.84 -30.59 18.77
CA GLU A 40 6.66 -30.47 19.98
C GLU A 40 8.15 -30.36 19.64
N ASP A 41 8.85 -29.50 20.37
CA ASP A 41 10.28 -29.24 20.23
C ASP A 41 11.14 -30.50 20.31
N ILE A 42 10.70 -31.51 21.09
CA ILE A 42 11.41 -32.77 21.29
C ILE A 42 11.48 -33.56 19.98
N LYS A 43 10.39 -33.57 19.19
CA LYS A 43 10.32 -34.32 17.93
C LYS A 43 11.29 -33.78 16.88
N PHE A 44 11.59 -32.48 16.92
CA PHE A 44 12.57 -31.89 16.00
C PHE A 44 14.00 -32.36 16.24
N ARG A 45 14.33 -32.89 17.42
CA ARG A 45 15.67 -33.45 17.70
C ARG A 45 15.92 -34.77 16.98
N GLU A 46 14.86 -35.54 16.74
CA GLU A 46 14.92 -36.87 16.14
C GLU A 46 14.76 -36.85 14.61
N VAL A 47 14.31 -35.72 14.07
CA VAL A 47 13.98 -35.57 12.65
C VAL A 47 15.18 -35.02 11.89
N ARG A 48 15.76 -35.85 11.02
CA ARG A 48 16.74 -35.43 10.02
C ARG A 48 16.12 -35.48 8.64
N GLN A 49 16.12 -34.33 7.97
CA GLN A 49 15.56 -34.18 6.63
C GLN A 49 16.44 -33.27 5.79
N THR A 50 16.38 -33.51 4.49
CA THR A 50 17.10 -32.71 3.49
C THR A 50 16.08 -31.99 2.62
N ILE A 51 16.18 -30.66 2.56
CA ILE A 51 15.38 -29.83 1.65
C ILE A 51 16.29 -29.43 0.49
N LYS A 52 15.87 -29.69 -0.74
CA LYS A 52 16.50 -29.22 -1.96
C LYS A 52 15.57 -28.20 -2.60
N CYS A 53 16.09 -27.06 -3.02
CA CYS A 53 15.28 -26.03 -3.68
C CYS A 53 16.06 -25.40 -4.83
N GLU A 54 15.36 -24.64 -5.66
CA GLU A 54 15.95 -23.78 -6.67
C GLU A 54 16.83 -22.67 -6.06
N ASP A 55 17.65 -22.05 -6.91
CA ASP A 55 18.44 -20.88 -6.54
C ASP A 55 17.53 -19.67 -6.18
N PRO A 56 18.01 -18.75 -5.31
CA PRO A 56 17.29 -17.55 -4.95
C PRO A 56 16.82 -16.74 -6.18
N ASN A 57 15.50 -16.53 -6.31
CA ASN A 57 14.89 -15.78 -7.40
C ASN A 57 13.91 -14.69 -6.92
N ALA A 58 13.77 -13.63 -7.71
CA ALA A 58 12.96 -12.46 -7.38
C ALA A 58 11.45 -12.67 -7.57
N ASN A 59 11.02 -13.74 -8.23
CA ASN A 59 9.60 -13.96 -8.50
C ASN A 59 8.87 -14.40 -7.23
N LEU A 60 7.98 -13.55 -6.70
CA LEU A 60 7.25 -13.82 -5.45
C LEU A 60 6.42 -15.11 -5.48
N TYR A 61 5.81 -15.45 -6.63
CA TYR A 61 4.81 -16.51 -6.75
C TYR A 61 5.35 -17.87 -7.16
N SER A 62 6.57 -17.93 -7.69
CA SER A 62 7.21 -19.17 -8.11
C SER A 62 8.06 -19.74 -6.99
N PHE A 63 7.84 -20.97 -6.57
CA PHE A 63 8.80 -21.67 -5.73
C PHE A 63 8.78 -23.15 -6.07
N VAL A 64 9.97 -23.69 -6.35
CA VAL A 64 10.16 -25.12 -6.63
C VAL A 64 11.19 -25.69 -5.68
N GLY A 65 10.80 -26.73 -4.95
CA GLY A 65 11.70 -27.53 -4.14
C GLY A 65 11.20 -28.94 -3.90
N SER A 66 12.01 -29.74 -3.23
CA SER A 66 11.66 -31.06 -2.75
C SER A 66 12.21 -31.27 -1.34
N MET A 67 11.41 -31.94 -0.52
CA MET A 67 11.76 -32.35 0.83
C MET A 67 11.91 -33.86 0.86
N GLU A 68 13.05 -34.35 1.31
CA GLU A 68 13.28 -35.76 1.53
C GLU A 68 12.89 -36.12 2.97
N TRP A 69 11.81 -36.89 3.10
CA TRP A 69 11.28 -37.37 4.37
C TRP A 69 11.29 -38.90 4.40
N ARG A 70 12.07 -39.50 5.31
CA ARG A 70 12.18 -40.97 5.50
C ARG A 70 12.39 -41.76 4.19
N GLY A 71 13.25 -41.23 3.30
CA GLY A 71 13.60 -41.86 2.02
C GLY A 71 12.57 -41.66 0.89
N GLN A 72 11.51 -40.88 1.12
CA GLN A 72 10.56 -40.46 0.08
C GLN A 72 10.69 -38.97 -0.20
N GLN A 73 10.57 -38.58 -1.47
CA GLN A 73 10.61 -37.18 -1.87
C GLN A 73 9.20 -36.61 -1.99
N TYR A 74 8.99 -35.44 -1.37
CA TYR A 74 7.76 -34.68 -1.41
C TYR A 74 8.01 -33.34 -2.11
N PRO A 75 7.16 -32.94 -3.08
CA PRO A 75 7.32 -31.66 -3.76
C PRO A 75 6.93 -30.51 -2.82
N LEU A 76 7.74 -29.45 -2.84
CA LEU A 76 7.45 -28.17 -2.19
C LEU A 76 7.09 -27.13 -3.25
N SER A 77 6.03 -26.38 -2.98
CA SER A 77 5.51 -25.33 -3.83
C SER A 77 5.42 -24.00 -3.07
N SER A 78 4.92 -22.95 -3.73
CA SER A 78 4.69 -21.65 -3.08
C SER A 78 3.65 -21.69 -1.94
N LEU A 79 2.84 -22.74 -1.85
CA LEU A 79 1.91 -22.98 -0.72
C LEU A 79 2.62 -23.25 0.60
N GLN A 80 3.81 -23.86 0.57
CA GLN A 80 4.63 -24.16 1.75
C GLN A 80 5.60 -23.02 2.08
N LEU A 81 5.85 -22.09 1.15
CA LEU A 81 6.81 -21.00 1.32
C LEU A 81 6.16 -19.80 2.03
N LEU A 82 6.77 -19.39 3.13
CA LEU A 82 6.50 -18.15 3.85
C LEU A 82 7.61 -17.14 3.53
N LEU A 83 7.20 -15.96 3.05
CA LEU A 83 8.11 -14.91 2.61
C LEU A 83 8.52 -14.01 3.79
N ARG A 84 9.66 -13.32 3.63
CA ARG A 84 10.06 -12.23 4.53
C ARG A 84 9.02 -11.10 4.41
N ASP A 85 8.80 -10.35 5.49
CA ASP A 85 7.82 -9.25 5.60
C ASP A 85 6.34 -9.64 5.49
N SER A 86 6.03 -10.94 5.35
CA SER A 86 4.69 -11.47 5.62
C SER A 86 4.43 -11.51 7.13
N LYS A 87 3.23 -11.12 7.56
CA LYS A 87 2.83 -11.19 8.98
C LYS A 87 1.95 -12.42 9.21
N LEU A 88 2.28 -13.20 10.23
CA LEU A 88 1.42 -14.30 10.67
C LEU A 88 0.17 -13.70 11.34
N ARG A 89 -1.01 -14.18 10.96
CA ARG A 89 -2.31 -13.79 11.53
C ARG A 89 -3.10 -15.04 11.84
N ASN A 90 -3.96 -14.97 12.85
CA ASN A 90 -4.97 -16.00 13.17
C ASN A 90 -4.34 -17.40 13.26
N THR A 91 -3.13 -17.46 13.80
CA THR A 91 -2.30 -18.65 13.98
C THR A 91 -1.31 -18.28 15.08
N ASP A 92 -1.38 -18.95 16.21
CA ASP A 92 -0.60 -18.56 17.40
C ASP A 92 0.90 -18.79 17.20
N TYR A 93 1.23 -19.94 16.62
CA TYR A 93 2.61 -20.33 16.34
C TYR A 93 2.69 -21.25 15.12
N ILE A 94 3.87 -21.25 14.51
CA ILE A 94 4.24 -22.15 13.43
C ILE A 94 5.65 -22.67 13.65
N TYR A 95 5.92 -23.84 13.11
CA TYR A 95 7.26 -24.40 12.99
C TYR A 95 7.68 -24.35 11.52
N GLY A 96 8.88 -23.83 11.26
CA GLY A 96 9.37 -23.67 9.89
C GLY A 96 10.89 -23.76 9.78
N ALA A 97 11.37 -24.18 8.61
CA ALA A 97 12.79 -24.22 8.27
C ALA A 97 13.18 -22.99 7.44
N VAL A 98 14.24 -22.29 7.84
CA VAL A 98 14.76 -21.14 7.08
C VAL A 98 15.57 -21.65 5.88
N ILE A 99 15.17 -21.25 4.67
CA ILE A 99 15.83 -21.65 3.41
C ILE A 99 16.69 -20.53 2.84
N PHE A 100 16.16 -19.30 2.82
CA PHE A 100 16.85 -18.11 2.32
C PHE A 100 17.01 -17.09 3.43
N THR A 101 18.16 -16.42 3.49
CA THR A 101 18.51 -15.42 4.51
C THR A 101 19.09 -14.16 3.87
N GLY A 102 18.98 -13.01 4.55
CA GLY A 102 19.57 -11.76 4.08
C GLY A 102 19.13 -11.37 2.65
N HIS A 103 20.11 -11.19 1.77
CA HIS A 103 19.91 -10.79 0.37
C HIS A 103 19.35 -11.91 -0.53
N ASP A 104 19.36 -13.17 -0.08
CA ASP A 104 18.77 -14.28 -0.82
C ASP A 104 17.24 -14.30 -0.69
N THR A 105 16.69 -13.53 0.25
CA THR A 105 15.24 -13.40 0.39
C THR A 105 14.65 -12.65 -0.80
N LYS A 106 13.53 -13.14 -1.33
CA LYS A 106 12.87 -12.55 -2.51
C LYS A 106 12.58 -11.06 -2.40
N VAL A 107 12.27 -10.58 -1.20
CA VAL A 107 12.02 -9.15 -0.94
C VAL A 107 13.28 -8.33 -1.17
N MET A 108 14.42 -8.80 -0.66
CA MET A 108 15.70 -8.09 -0.83
C MET A 108 16.21 -8.20 -2.27
N GLN A 109 15.90 -9.29 -2.98
CA GLN A 109 16.21 -9.37 -4.41
C GLN A 109 15.40 -8.40 -5.27
N ASN A 110 14.21 -7.99 -4.82
CA ASN A 110 13.43 -6.93 -5.46
C ASN A 110 13.75 -5.53 -4.90
N ALA A 111 14.52 -5.44 -3.81
CA ALA A 111 14.92 -4.16 -3.25
C ALA A 111 16.01 -3.53 -4.14
N THR A 112 15.77 -2.29 -4.58
CA THR A 112 16.79 -1.50 -5.28
C THR A 112 17.47 -0.60 -4.26
N ASP A 113 18.81 -0.54 -4.30
CA ASP A 113 19.56 0.39 -3.45
C ASP A 113 19.06 1.82 -3.69
N PRO A 114 18.74 2.59 -2.63
CA PRO A 114 18.18 3.90 -2.78
C PRO A 114 19.20 4.82 -3.47
N PRO A 115 18.89 5.38 -4.66
CA PRO A 115 19.81 6.29 -5.32
C PRO A 115 19.93 7.57 -4.50
N SER A 116 21.13 8.16 -4.48
CA SER A 116 21.31 9.52 -3.94
C SER A 116 20.54 10.51 -4.81
N LYS A 117 19.53 11.16 -4.24
CA LYS A 117 18.69 12.14 -4.93
C LYS A 117 19.31 13.53 -4.81
N ARG A 118 19.54 14.19 -5.94
CA ARG A 118 20.00 15.60 -6.04
C ARG A 118 18.97 16.42 -6.81
N SER A 119 18.70 17.64 -6.36
CA SER A 119 17.68 18.48 -7.02
C SER A 119 18.15 19.03 -8.37
N LYS A 120 17.22 19.41 -9.24
CA LYS A 120 17.52 20.10 -10.51
C LYS A 120 18.12 21.48 -10.23
N VAL A 121 17.69 22.14 -9.15
CA VAL A 121 18.25 23.43 -8.71
C VAL A 121 19.72 23.29 -8.33
N GLU A 122 20.10 22.24 -7.59
CA GLU A 122 21.50 21.95 -7.27
C GLU A 122 22.33 21.74 -8.56
N LYS A 123 21.83 20.94 -9.50
CA LYS A 123 22.52 20.73 -10.78
C LYS A 123 22.69 22.02 -11.59
N LYS A 124 21.69 22.92 -11.55
CA LYS A 124 21.76 24.23 -12.21
C LYS A 124 22.72 25.17 -11.50
N MET A 125 22.77 25.14 -10.17
CA MET A 125 23.73 25.89 -9.37
C MET A 125 25.17 25.46 -9.69
N ASP A 126 25.44 24.16 -9.77
CA ASP A 126 26.75 23.63 -10.19
C ASP A 126 27.15 24.19 -11.57
N GLN A 127 26.22 24.19 -12.54
CA GLN A 127 26.47 24.78 -13.87
C GLN A 127 26.82 26.28 -13.80
N ILE A 128 26.13 27.06 -12.97
CA ILE A 128 26.42 28.48 -12.78
C ILE A 128 27.78 28.67 -12.10
N ILE A 129 28.13 27.85 -11.11
CA ILE A 129 29.43 27.91 -10.44
C ILE A 129 30.57 27.62 -11.43
N TYR A 130 30.43 26.60 -12.29
CA TYR A 130 31.42 26.32 -13.32
C TYR A 130 31.59 27.49 -14.31
N LEU A 131 30.48 28.15 -14.69
CA LEU A 131 30.50 29.35 -15.53
C LEU A 131 31.26 30.49 -14.84
N LEU A 132 30.95 30.77 -13.57
CA LEU A 132 31.60 31.82 -12.78
C LEU A 132 33.11 31.54 -12.61
N MET A 133 33.47 30.30 -12.25
CA MET A 133 34.88 29.88 -12.12
C MET A 133 35.65 30.01 -13.44
N SER A 134 35.02 29.67 -14.57
CA SER A 134 35.61 29.86 -15.90
C SER A 134 35.82 31.34 -16.22
N SER A 135 34.83 32.19 -15.94
CA SER A 135 34.94 33.64 -16.16
C SER A 135 36.02 34.29 -15.28
N LEU A 136 36.14 33.84 -14.03
CA LEU A 136 37.16 34.27 -13.08
C LEU A 136 38.56 33.94 -13.61
N LEU A 137 38.78 32.69 -14.04
CA LEU A 137 40.05 32.27 -14.60
C LEU A 137 40.40 33.09 -15.85
N MET A 138 39.41 33.36 -16.71
CA MET A 138 39.60 34.15 -17.92
C MET A 138 40.03 35.59 -17.60
N ILE A 139 39.33 36.28 -16.68
CA ILE A 139 39.66 37.66 -16.28
C ILE A 139 41.03 37.72 -15.61
N ALA A 140 41.34 36.78 -14.73
CA ALA A 140 42.63 36.72 -14.04
C ALA A 140 43.79 36.45 -15.01
N LEU A 141 43.61 35.55 -15.99
CA LEU A 141 44.60 35.26 -17.03
C LEU A 141 44.82 36.48 -17.93
N LEU A 142 43.75 37.11 -18.44
CA LEU A 142 43.87 38.31 -19.25
C LEU A 142 44.56 39.44 -18.48
N GLY A 143 44.14 39.70 -17.24
CA GLY A 143 44.76 40.71 -16.38
C GLY A 143 46.24 40.44 -16.13
N SER A 144 46.62 39.18 -15.88
CA SER A 144 48.00 38.76 -15.70
C SER A 144 48.86 38.92 -16.96
N VAL A 145 48.31 38.61 -18.14
CA VAL A 145 49.01 38.80 -19.43
C VAL A 145 49.21 40.30 -19.70
N PHE A 146 48.16 41.12 -19.55
CA PHE A 146 48.26 42.57 -19.73
C PHE A 146 49.25 43.20 -18.75
N PHE A 147 49.22 42.78 -17.48
CA PHE A 147 50.17 43.22 -16.48
C PHE A 147 51.61 42.83 -16.84
N GLY A 148 51.84 41.60 -17.32
CA GLY A 148 53.16 41.12 -17.75
C GLY A 148 53.72 41.90 -18.94
N ILE A 149 52.89 42.16 -19.96
CA ILE A 149 53.27 42.97 -21.13
C ILE A 149 53.63 44.40 -20.69
N TRP A 150 52.77 45.04 -19.90
CA TRP A 150 53.00 46.40 -19.42
C TRP A 150 54.25 46.50 -18.53
N THR A 151 54.46 45.54 -17.63
CA THR A 151 55.64 45.51 -16.76
C THR A 151 56.95 45.36 -17.55
N LYS A 152 56.92 44.63 -18.67
CA LYS A 152 58.08 44.53 -19.58
C LYS A 152 58.34 45.83 -20.34
N GLU A 153 57.28 46.52 -20.77
CA GLU A 153 57.39 47.80 -21.48
C GLU A 153 57.83 48.97 -20.59
N ASP A 154 57.77 48.83 -19.27
CA ASP A 154 58.23 49.86 -18.32
C ASP A 154 59.76 50.03 -18.33
N LEU A 155 60.50 49.07 -18.93
CA LEU A 155 61.96 49.06 -19.09
C LEU A 155 62.31 49.30 -20.57
N ARG A 156 62.47 50.56 -20.99
CA ARG A 156 62.96 50.95 -22.33
C ARG A 156 64.38 51.47 -22.23
N ASP A 157 65.32 50.83 -22.94
CA ASP A 157 66.73 51.25 -23.04
C ASP A 157 67.44 51.52 -21.69
N GLY A 158 67.06 50.79 -20.64
CA GLY A 158 67.65 50.92 -19.30
C GLY A 158 67.11 52.08 -18.46
N GLU A 159 66.24 52.94 -19.01
CA GLU A 159 65.56 54.01 -18.28
C GLU A 159 64.14 53.58 -17.88
N LEU A 160 63.80 53.83 -16.60
CA LEU A 160 62.54 53.41 -15.99
C LEU A 160 61.48 54.50 -16.23
N LYS A 161 60.42 54.16 -16.98
CA LYS A 161 59.36 55.12 -17.32
C LYS A 161 58.60 55.63 -16.08
N ARG A 162 58.50 54.82 -15.03
CA ARG A 162 57.83 55.15 -13.76
C ARG A 162 58.82 55.28 -12.60
N TRP A 163 59.66 56.31 -12.64
CA TRP A 163 60.68 56.59 -11.62
C TRP A 163 60.16 56.67 -10.17
N TYR A 164 58.89 57.06 -9.97
CA TYR A 164 58.27 57.18 -8.63
C TYR A 164 57.96 55.83 -7.96
N LEU A 165 57.91 54.72 -8.71
CA LEU A 165 57.66 53.37 -8.19
C LEU A 165 58.92 52.66 -7.66
N ARG A 166 60.07 53.36 -7.66
CA ARG A 166 61.40 52.88 -7.24
C ARG A 166 61.71 51.43 -7.64
N PRO A 167 61.85 51.17 -8.96
CA PRO A 167 62.18 49.84 -9.49
C PRO A 167 63.60 49.35 -9.14
N ASP A 168 64.40 50.17 -8.45
CA ASP A 168 65.74 49.83 -7.98
C ASP A 168 65.72 48.95 -6.71
N ALA A 169 64.58 48.93 -6.00
CA ALA A 169 64.34 48.12 -4.80
C ALA A 169 63.04 47.30 -4.96
N THR A 170 62.93 46.55 -6.05
CA THR A 170 61.70 45.81 -6.39
C THR A 170 61.47 44.61 -5.50
N THR A 171 60.24 44.47 -5.02
CA THR A 171 59.75 43.19 -4.50
C THR A 171 59.47 42.23 -5.67
N ILE A 172 59.45 40.93 -5.38
CA ILE A 172 59.24 39.85 -6.36
C ILE A 172 57.94 40.04 -7.20
N PHE A 173 57.00 40.85 -6.70
CA PHE A 173 55.70 41.15 -7.31
C PHE A 173 55.75 42.18 -8.45
N TYR A 174 56.79 43.02 -8.53
CA TYR A 174 56.94 44.03 -9.58
C TYR A 174 58.42 44.12 -10.02
N ASP A 175 58.91 43.08 -10.70
CA ASP A 175 60.28 43.04 -11.25
C ASP A 175 60.24 43.13 -12.80
N PRO A 176 60.60 44.30 -13.38
CA PRO A 176 60.67 44.48 -14.83
C PRO A 176 61.65 43.54 -15.54
N LYS A 177 62.71 43.08 -14.86
CA LYS A 177 63.71 42.15 -15.43
C LYS A 177 63.17 40.72 -15.49
N ARG A 178 62.22 40.36 -14.61
CA ARG A 178 61.57 39.05 -14.53
C ARG A 178 60.05 39.17 -14.74
N ALA A 179 59.64 39.87 -15.79
CA ALA A 179 58.23 40.16 -16.08
C ALA A 179 57.31 38.92 -16.12
N ALA A 180 57.80 37.76 -16.58
CA ALA A 180 57.03 36.51 -16.59
C ALA A 180 56.71 36.01 -15.16
N LEU A 181 57.65 36.15 -14.24
CA LEU A 181 57.50 35.76 -12.85
C LEU A 181 56.60 36.74 -12.10
N ALA A 182 56.73 38.05 -12.38
CA ALA A 182 55.81 39.08 -11.87
C ALA A 182 54.37 38.87 -12.38
N SER A 183 54.19 38.52 -13.65
CA SER A 183 52.90 38.16 -14.26
C SER A 183 52.26 36.94 -13.59
N PHE A 184 53.04 35.91 -13.27
CA PHE A 184 52.57 34.73 -12.54
C PHE A 184 52.11 35.06 -11.10
N PHE A 185 52.86 35.87 -10.35
CA PHE A 185 52.40 36.32 -9.04
C PHE A 185 51.19 37.26 -9.13
N HIS A 186 51.09 38.07 -10.18
CA HIS A 186 49.91 38.87 -10.46
C HIS A 186 48.69 37.99 -10.76
N LEU A 187 48.85 36.86 -11.45
CA LEU A 187 47.79 35.88 -11.66
C LEU A 187 47.27 35.34 -10.31
N LEU A 188 48.17 34.89 -9.44
CA LEU A 188 47.82 34.37 -8.12
C LEU A 188 47.13 35.44 -7.25
N THR A 189 47.64 36.67 -7.29
CA THR A 189 47.06 37.81 -6.56
C THR A 189 45.67 38.19 -7.11
N SER A 190 45.49 38.16 -8.43
CA SER A 190 44.20 38.42 -9.08
C SER A 190 43.17 37.34 -8.77
N LEU A 191 43.59 36.06 -8.73
CA LEU A 191 42.73 34.95 -8.31
C LEU A 191 42.29 35.10 -6.85
N MET A 192 43.20 35.51 -5.95
CA MET A 192 42.84 35.80 -4.56
C MET A 192 41.87 36.97 -4.44
N LEU A 193 42.13 38.07 -5.16
CA LEU A 193 41.30 39.28 -5.12
C LEU A 193 39.87 39.01 -5.61
N TYR A 194 39.74 38.24 -6.69
CA TYR A 194 38.44 37.92 -7.30
C TYR A 194 37.82 36.62 -6.76
N SER A 195 38.41 35.97 -5.75
CA SER A 195 37.86 34.74 -5.14
C SER A 195 36.42 34.90 -4.62
N TYR A 196 36.01 36.11 -4.25
CA TYR A 196 34.64 36.45 -3.84
C TYR A 196 33.59 36.31 -4.96
N PHE A 197 33.99 36.18 -6.23
CA PHE A 197 33.07 35.86 -7.34
C PHE A 197 32.45 34.47 -7.21
N ILE A 198 33.06 33.55 -6.45
CA ILE A 198 32.47 32.26 -6.11
C ILE A 198 31.80 32.42 -4.73
N PRO A 199 30.48 32.64 -4.66
CA PRO A 199 29.80 32.91 -3.41
C PRO A 199 29.66 31.63 -2.59
N ILE A 200 30.64 31.33 -1.75
CA ILE A 200 30.60 30.18 -0.83
C ILE A 200 29.36 30.25 0.08
N SER A 201 28.93 31.47 0.43
CA SER A 201 27.73 31.73 1.22
C SER A 201 26.42 31.28 0.54
N LEU A 202 26.39 31.18 -0.79
CA LEU A 202 25.18 30.79 -1.53
C LEU A 202 24.76 29.35 -1.17
N TYR A 203 25.73 28.43 -1.06
CA TYR A 203 25.45 27.04 -0.72
C TYR A 203 24.85 26.91 0.68
N ILE A 204 25.49 27.54 1.66
CA ILE A 204 25.03 27.53 3.05
C ILE A 204 23.65 28.18 3.18
N SER A 205 23.41 29.29 2.47
CA SER A 205 22.13 29.99 2.51
C SER A 205 21.00 29.14 1.95
N ILE A 206 21.23 28.45 0.82
CA ILE A 206 20.24 27.54 0.23
C ILE A 206 19.96 26.37 1.14
N GLU A 207 20.99 25.73 1.73
CA GLU A 207 20.79 24.62 2.67
C GLU A 207 19.99 25.05 3.91
N MET A 208 20.26 26.24 4.45
CA MET A 208 19.47 26.79 5.56
C MET A 208 18.01 27.00 5.16
N VAL A 209 17.74 27.55 3.98
CA VAL A 209 16.37 27.72 3.47
C VAL A 209 15.66 26.37 3.33
N LYS A 210 16.34 25.36 2.77
CA LYS A 210 15.79 24.00 2.62
C LYS A 210 15.45 23.37 3.96
N ILE A 211 16.31 23.50 4.97
CA ILE A 211 16.05 23.00 6.32
C ILE A 211 14.84 23.70 6.93
N LEU A 212 14.76 25.02 6.83
CA LEU A 212 13.61 25.79 7.34
C LEU A 212 12.31 25.40 6.65
N GLN A 213 12.32 25.18 5.34
CA GLN A 213 11.15 24.70 4.60
C GLN A 213 10.70 23.31 5.06
N ALA A 214 11.64 22.38 5.31
CA ALA A 214 11.32 21.05 5.83
C ALA A 214 10.67 21.15 7.23
N LEU A 215 11.17 22.06 8.09
CA LEU A 215 10.57 22.31 9.40
C LEU A 215 9.14 22.84 9.30
N PHE A 216 8.87 23.75 8.35
CA PHE A 216 7.51 24.25 8.13
C PHE A 216 6.57 23.18 7.61
N ILE A 217 7.01 22.31 6.70
CA ILE A 217 6.21 21.16 6.23
C ILE A 217 5.84 20.24 7.40
N ASN A 218 6.78 19.98 8.31
CA ASN A 218 6.56 19.12 9.47
C ASN A 218 5.61 19.74 10.51
N GLN A 219 5.47 21.06 10.54
CA GLN A 219 4.64 21.80 11.49
C GLN A 219 3.26 22.21 10.94
N ASP A 220 2.90 21.73 9.74
CA ASP A 220 1.61 22.07 9.14
C ASP A 220 0.47 21.18 9.69
N ILE A 221 -0.45 21.80 10.43
CA ILE A 221 -1.62 21.13 11.00
C ILE A 221 -2.62 20.67 9.93
N ARG A 222 -2.59 21.26 8.72
CA ARG A 222 -3.47 20.84 7.61
C ARG A 222 -3.01 19.53 6.99
N MET A 223 -1.75 19.15 7.18
CA MET A 223 -1.19 17.88 6.71
C MET A 223 -1.03 16.88 7.87
N TYR A 224 -1.77 17.06 8.96
CA TYR A 224 -1.84 16.12 10.08
C TYR A 224 -3.03 15.18 9.90
N HIS A 225 -2.79 13.89 10.13
CA HIS A 225 -3.83 12.85 10.04
C HIS A 225 -4.29 12.43 11.45
N GLU A 226 -5.51 12.86 11.80
CA GLU A 226 -6.09 12.69 13.14
C GLU A 226 -6.28 11.22 13.55
N GLU A 227 -6.86 10.38 12.67
CA GLU A 227 -7.18 8.99 13.04
C GLU A 227 -5.95 8.12 13.33
N SER A 228 -4.79 8.47 12.75
CA SER A 228 -3.55 7.72 12.93
C SER A 228 -2.55 8.43 13.83
N ASP A 229 -2.92 9.61 14.35
CA ASP A 229 -2.07 10.51 15.14
C ASP A 229 -0.68 10.72 14.51
N LYS A 230 -0.66 11.04 13.20
CA LYS A 230 0.58 11.16 12.44
C LYS A 230 0.66 12.50 11.73
N PRO A 231 1.66 13.35 12.07
CA PRO A 231 1.98 14.51 11.28
C PRO A 231 2.73 14.11 10.01
N THR A 232 2.74 15.01 9.03
CA THR A 232 3.62 14.88 7.88
C THR A 232 5.08 14.99 8.31
N HIS A 233 5.93 14.10 7.78
CA HIS A 233 7.34 14.05 8.13
C HIS A 233 8.23 14.05 6.88
N ALA A 234 8.89 15.17 6.61
CA ALA A 234 9.91 15.31 5.59
C ALA A 234 11.17 14.50 5.98
N ARG A 235 11.40 13.38 5.28
CA ARG A 235 12.58 12.53 5.52
C ARG A 235 13.89 13.12 4.99
N THR A 236 13.82 14.05 4.05
CA THR A 236 14.97 14.69 3.40
C THR A 236 14.67 16.17 3.16
N SER A 237 15.61 17.05 3.46
CA SER A 237 15.50 18.50 3.20
C SER A 237 15.85 18.90 1.76
N ASN A 238 16.56 18.04 1.02
CA ASN A 238 17.24 18.45 -0.22
C ASN A 238 16.32 18.62 -1.44
N LEU A 239 15.05 18.21 -1.33
CA LEU A 239 14.12 18.09 -2.47
C LEU A 239 12.85 18.92 -2.31
N ASN A 240 12.79 19.80 -1.32
CA ASN A 240 11.58 20.56 -1.01
C ASN A 240 11.11 21.42 -2.20
N GLU A 241 12.06 21.99 -2.94
CA GLU A 241 11.78 22.81 -4.11
C GLU A 241 11.22 22.02 -5.32
N GLU A 242 11.53 20.72 -5.41
CA GLU A 242 11.04 19.87 -6.51
C GLU A 242 9.55 19.57 -6.38
N LEU A 243 8.98 19.67 -5.16
CA LEU A 243 7.55 19.45 -4.94
C LEU A 243 6.69 20.42 -5.77
N GLY A 244 7.17 21.64 -6.04
CA GLY A 244 6.50 22.61 -6.91
C GLY A 244 6.71 22.36 -8.41
N MET A 245 7.55 21.40 -8.78
CA MET A 245 7.93 21.10 -10.17
C MET A 245 7.41 19.72 -10.64
N VAL A 246 6.59 19.05 -9.84
CA VAL A 246 6.02 17.74 -10.18
C VAL A 246 5.04 17.88 -11.34
N ASP A 247 5.30 17.19 -12.45
CA ASP A 247 4.43 17.14 -13.62
C ASP A 247 3.50 15.91 -13.62
N THR A 248 3.99 14.79 -13.10
CA THR A 248 3.37 13.48 -13.20
C THR A 248 3.32 12.84 -11.82
N ILE A 249 2.12 12.53 -11.36
CA ILE A 249 1.89 11.80 -10.12
C ILE A 249 1.58 10.35 -10.49
N LEU A 250 2.51 9.46 -10.17
CA LEU A 250 2.28 8.02 -10.22
C LEU A 250 1.70 7.62 -8.87
N SER A 251 0.41 7.26 -8.85
CA SER A 251 -0.27 6.82 -7.64
C SER A 251 -0.48 5.31 -7.69
N ASP A 252 -0.16 4.64 -6.60
CA ASP A 252 -0.64 3.27 -6.39
C ASP A 252 -2.16 3.31 -6.14
N LYS A 253 -2.86 2.25 -6.52
CA LYS A 253 -4.30 2.12 -6.27
C LYS A 253 -4.52 1.74 -4.82
N THR A 254 -3.93 0.65 -4.38
CA THR A 254 -4.21 0.03 -3.08
C THR A 254 -3.39 0.71 -1.99
N GLY A 255 -4.02 1.09 -0.88
CA GLY A 255 -3.34 1.75 0.23
C GLY A 255 -3.02 3.25 0.03
N THR A 256 -3.14 3.76 -1.20
CA THR A 256 -3.03 5.20 -1.49
C THR A 256 -4.37 5.80 -1.95
N LEU A 257 -4.94 5.33 -3.07
CA LEU A 257 -6.25 5.83 -3.55
C LEU A 257 -7.42 5.20 -2.83
N THR A 258 -7.31 3.92 -2.48
CA THR A 258 -8.35 3.19 -1.76
C THR A 258 -7.85 2.78 -0.40
N CYS A 259 -8.60 3.12 0.66
CA CYS A 259 -8.49 2.39 1.92
C CYS A 259 -8.95 0.97 1.65
N ASN A 260 -8.20 -0.03 2.11
CA ASN A 260 -8.57 -1.43 1.92
C ASN A 260 -9.71 -1.81 2.88
N MET A 261 -10.86 -1.18 2.66
CA MET A 261 -12.09 -1.36 3.39
C MET A 261 -13.19 -1.36 2.33
N MET A 262 -14.02 -2.41 2.35
CA MET A 262 -15.11 -2.55 1.41
C MET A 262 -16.42 -2.42 2.18
N GLU A 263 -17.34 -1.65 1.64
CA GLU A 263 -18.64 -1.39 2.26
C GLU A 263 -19.76 -1.87 1.36
N PHE A 264 -20.76 -2.53 1.95
CA PHE A 264 -22.00 -2.85 1.24
C PHE A 264 -22.91 -1.63 1.23
N ILE A 265 -23.22 -1.08 0.04
CA ILE A 265 -23.96 0.18 -0.11
C ILE A 265 -25.32 0.00 -0.80
N LYS A 266 -25.36 -0.76 -1.91
CA LYS A 266 -26.56 -0.95 -2.74
C LYS A 266 -26.66 -2.40 -3.21
N CYS A 267 -27.88 -2.86 -3.45
CA CYS A 267 -28.14 -4.15 -4.07
C CYS A 267 -29.39 -4.09 -4.96
N SER A 268 -29.53 -5.06 -5.86
CA SER A 268 -30.73 -5.23 -6.68
C SER A 268 -31.29 -6.64 -6.45
N ILE A 269 -32.54 -6.71 -6.01
CA ILE A 269 -33.22 -7.97 -5.70
C ILE A 269 -34.53 -8.00 -6.48
N ALA A 270 -34.72 -9.04 -7.31
CA ALA A 270 -35.89 -9.19 -8.17
C ALA A 270 -36.18 -7.95 -9.05
N GLY A 271 -35.12 -7.29 -9.56
CA GLY A 271 -35.23 -6.10 -10.40
C GLY A 271 -35.50 -4.79 -9.65
N THR A 272 -35.65 -4.84 -8.33
CA THR A 272 -35.81 -3.65 -7.49
C THR A 272 -34.46 -3.27 -6.88
N ALA A 273 -34.02 -2.02 -7.09
CA ALA A 273 -32.83 -1.48 -6.47
C ALA A 273 -33.11 -1.04 -5.02
N TYR A 274 -32.21 -1.42 -4.11
CA TYR A 274 -32.22 -1.05 -2.70
C TYR A 274 -30.89 -0.40 -2.31
N GLY A 275 -30.95 0.49 -1.32
CA GLY A 275 -29.83 1.30 -0.85
C GLY A 275 -29.91 2.74 -1.33
N GLN A 276 -30.11 3.67 -0.38
CA GLN A 276 -30.24 5.11 -0.61
C GLN A 276 -28.94 5.87 -0.29
N GLY A 277 -27.86 5.17 0.09
CA GLY A 277 -26.56 5.79 0.35
C GLY A 277 -26.04 6.54 -0.88
N VAL A 278 -25.65 7.80 -0.69
CA VAL A 278 -25.00 8.63 -1.72
C VAL A 278 -23.50 8.58 -1.50
N THR A 279 -22.75 8.20 -2.53
CA THR A 279 -21.29 8.19 -2.46
C THR A 279 -20.70 9.58 -2.75
N GLU A 280 -19.51 9.88 -2.25
CA GLU A 280 -18.81 11.14 -2.57
C GLU A 280 -18.61 11.32 -4.08
N VAL A 281 -18.41 10.21 -4.80
CA VAL A 281 -18.27 10.22 -6.26
C VAL A 281 -19.57 10.63 -6.93
N GLU A 282 -20.71 10.09 -6.51
CA GLU A 282 -22.03 10.51 -7.02
C GLU A 282 -22.27 12.00 -6.74
N ARG A 283 -21.89 12.49 -5.55
CA ARG A 283 -21.97 13.91 -5.18
C ARG A 283 -21.10 14.78 -6.07
N ALA A 284 -19.84 14.41 -6.26
CA ALA A 284 -18.89 15.15 -7.11
C ALA A 284 -19.32 15.14 -8.60
N MET A 285 -19.86 14.02 -9.10
CA MET A 285 -20.39 13.94 -10.46
C MET A 285 -21.63 14.83 -10.64
N ALA A 286 -22.52 14.88 -9.65
CA ALA A 286 -23.69 15.77 -9.70
C ALA A 286 -23.27 17.25 -9.69
N MET A 287 -22.33 17.63 -8.82
CA MET A 287 -21.76 18.97 -8.78
C MET A 287 -21.15 19.37 -10.13
N ARG A 288 -20.39 18.47 -10.79
CA ARG A 288 -19.84 18.71 -12.13
C ARG A 288 -20.92 18.88 -13.21
N LYS A 289 -22.06 18.21 -13.06
CA LYS A 289 -23.21 18.34 -13.98
C LYS A 289 -24.08 19.57 -13.69
N GLY A 290 -23.69 20.41 -12.73
CA GLY A 290 -24.46 21.60 -12.34
C GLY A 290 -25.76 21.27 -11.59
N ALA A 291 -25.98 19.99 -11.26
CA ALA A 291 -27.07 19.60 -10.38
C ALA A 291 -26.60 19.84 -8.95
N ARG A 292 -27.21 20.81 -8.27
CA ARG A 292 -27.20 20.84 -6.81
C ARG A 292 -28.00 19.62 -6.39
N LEU A 293 -27.32 18.57 -5.93
CA LEU A 293 -27.94 17.69 -4.96
C LEU A 293 -28.12 18.60 -3.75
N ASP A 294 -29.33 19.13 -3.58
CA ASP A 294 -29.67 19.82 -2.35
C ASP A 294 -29.31 18.88 -1.21
N ASP A 295 -28.77 19.45 -0.12
CA ASP A 295 -28.57 18.75 1.16
C ASP A 295 -29.91 18.22 1.74
N ASP A 296 -31.01 18.34 1.00
CA ASP A 296 -32.38 17.96 1.33
C ASP A 296 -32.64 16.43 1.37
N ILE A 297 -31.66 15.57 1.09
CA ILE A 297 -31.76 14.15 1.45
C ILE A 297 -31.48 13.94 2.95
N GLU A 298 -30.86 14.90 3.65
CA GLU A 298 -30.88 14.93 5.13
C GLU A 298 -32.14 15.60 5.69
N ASN A 299 -32.88 16.38 4.90
CA ASN A 299 -34.08 17.12 5.32
C ASN A 299 -35.36 16.71 4.56
N GLY A 300 -35.50 15.43 4.25
CA GLY A 300 -36.79 14.86 3.84
C GLY A 300 -37.75 14.75 5.02
N ASP A 301 -38.45 15.84 5.32
CA ASP A 301 -39.73 16.00 6.06
C ASP A 301 -40.24 14.85 6.96
N HIS A 302 -39.37 14.27 7.79
CA HIS A 302 -39.75 13.56 9.01
C HIS A 302 -38.79 13.99 10.11
N LYS A 303 -39.34 14.72 11.08
CA LYS A 303 -38.74 15.13 12.35
C LYS A 303 -38.37 13.92 13.24
N ASP A 304 -37.53 13.01 12.78
CA ASP A 304 -36.80 12.12 13.67
C ASP A 304 -35.43 12.72 13.91
N LYS A 305 -35.39 13.47 15.01
CA LYS A 305 -34.22 13.99 15.70
C LYS A 305 -33.01 13.06 15.51
N LYS A 306 -31.91 13.65 15.05
CA LYS A 306 -30.53 13.37 15.48
C LYS A 306 -30.46 12.37 16.63
N ASN A 307 -30.34 11.11 16.27
CA ASN A 307 -29.92 10.04 17.15
C ASN A 307 -29.25 8.96 16.28
N ASP A 308 -28.32 9.36 15.41
CA ASP A 308 -27.39 8.40 14.79
C ASP A 308 -26.30 8.04 15.83
N ASN A 309 -26.77 7.50 16.97
CA ASN A 309 -25.97 6.75 17.93
C ASN A 309 -25.86 5.28 17.49
N SER A 310 -26.23 4.97 16.24
CA SER A 310 -25.98 3.65 15.69
C SER A 310 -24.45 3.51 15.52
N PRO A 311 -23.80 2.52 16.14
CA PRO A 311 -22.36 2.36 16.00
C PRO A 311 -22.07 2.11 14.52
N HIS A 312 -21.26 2.96 13.88
CA HIS A 312 -20.83 2.75 12.51
C HIS A 312 -20.17 1.37 12.40
N VAL A 313 -20.86 0.42 11.79
CA VAL A 313 -20.35 -0.94 11.62
C VAL A 313 -19.37 -0.92 10.46
N LYS A 314 -18.09 -1.14 10.73
CA LYS A 314 -17.05 -1.24 9.70
C LYS A 314 -17.49 -2.24 8.62
N GLY A 315 -17.49 -1.80 7.36
CA GLY A 315 -17.88 -2.61 6.20
C GLY A 315 -19.38 -2.61 5.86
N PHE A 316 -20.20 -1.81 6.55
CA PHE A 316 -21.64 -1.70 6.29
C PHE A 316 -22.07 -0.25 6.17
N ASN A 317 -22.52 0.15 4.98
CA ASN A 317 -23.02 1.48 4.68
C ASN A 317 -24.27 1.40 3.81
N PHE A 318 -25.17 0.49 4.19
CA PHE A 318 -26.43 0.26 3.51
C PHE A 318 -27.56 0.86 4.34
N LYS A 319 -28.23 1.87 3.77
CA LYS A 319 -29.38 2.52 4.37
C LYS A 319 -30.57 2.43 3.43
N ASP A 320 -31.61 1.69 3.80
CA ASP A 320 -32.88 1.63 3.07
C ASP A 320 -34.04 1.32 4.02
N GLN A 321 -34.96 2.27 4.18
CA GLN A 321 -36.07 2.15 5.13
C GLN A 321 -37.02 0.99 4.81
N ARG A 322 -37.02 0.47 3.58
CA ARG A 322 -37.91 -0.61 3.13
C ARG A 322 -37.52 -1.98 3.69
N ILE A 323 -36.22 -2.24 3.82
CA ILE A 323 -35.72 -3.58 4.17
C ILE A 323 -35.03 -3.67 5.53
N MET A 324 -34.52 -2.54 6.05
CA MET A 324 -33.85 -2.50 7.35
C MET A 324 -34.79 -2.81 8.53
N ASP A 325 -34.22 -3.16 9.68
CA ASP A 325 -34.95 -3.45 10.93
C ASP A 325 -36.03 -4.55 10.82
N GLY A 326 -35.86 -5.50 9.91
CA GLY A 326 -36.82 -6.59 9.69
C GLY A 326 -38.05 -6.19 8.85
N LYS A 327 -38.10 -4.95 8.34
CA LYS A 327 -39.20 -4.46 7.49
C LYS A 327 -39.29 -5.18 6.14
N TRP A 328 -38.22 -5.86 5.72
CA TRP A 328 -38.17 -6.67 4.50
C TRP A 328 -39.27 -7.74 4.38
N VAL A 329 -39.97 -8.07 5.47
CA VAL A 329 -41.11 -9.01 5.47
C VAL A 329 -42.38 -8.44 4.88
N HIS A 330 -42.54 -7.13 4.96
CA HIS A 330 -43.68 -6.41 4.39
C HIS A 330 -43.52 -6.17 2.89
N GLU A 331 -42.30 -6.32 2.36
CA GLU A 331 -42.04 -6.19 0.93
C GLU A 331 -42.67 -7.34 0.13
N PRO A 332 -43.20 -7.07 -1.08
CA PRO A 332 -43.82 -8.09 -1.93
C PRO A 332 -42.85 -9.23 -2.29
N ASN A 333 -41.56 -8.90 -2.41
CA ASN A 333 -40.49 -9.83 -2.78
C ASN A 333 -39.79 -10.48 -1.59
N ARG A 334 -40.42 -10.55 -0.40
CA ARG A 334 -39.81 -11.05 0.85
C ARG A 334 -39.07 -12.39 0.74
N VAL A 335 -39.57 -13.32 -0.08
CA VAL A 335 -38.95 -14.65 -0.25
C VAL A 335 -37.60 -14.51 -0.97
N MET A 336 -37.57 -13.71 -2.05
CA MET A 336 -36.35 -13.44 -2.79
C MET A 336 -35.34 -12.64 -1.95
N ILE A 337 -35.82 -11.69 -1.14
CA ILE A 337 -34.97 -10.92 -0.23
C ILE A 337 -34.32 -11.85 0.81
N ARG A 338 -35.12 -12.71 1.45
CA ARG A 338 -34.62 -13.71 2.40
C ARG A 338 -33.58 -14.63 1.76
N ASP A 339 -33.87 -15.18 0.59
CA ASP A 339 -32.99 -16.13 -0.07
C ASP A 339 -31.70 -15.45 -0.57
N PHE A 340 -31.76 -14.17 -0.95
CA PHE A 340 -30.60 -13.35 -1.28
C PHE A 340 -29.66 -13.16 -0.08
N PHE A 341 -30.17 -12.75 1.08
CA PHE A 341 -29.32 -12.56 2.26
C PHE A 341 -28.84 -13.88 2.87
N ARG A 342 -29.63 -14.96 2.76
CA ARG A 342 -29.15 -16.32 3.06
C ARG A 342 -28.00 -16.73 2.16
N LEU A 343 -28.06 -16.43 0.86
CA LEU A 343 -26.95 -16.69 -0.06
C LEU A 343 -25.68 -15.98 0.39
N LEU A 344 -25.77 -14.70 0.79
CA LEU A 344 -24.63 -13.94 1.30
C LEU A 344 -24.07 -14.52 2.62
N ALA A 345 -24.93 -15.03 3.49
CA ALA A 345 -24.55 -15.64 4.78
C ALA A 345 -24.04 -17.10 4.69
N ILE A 346 -24.12 -17.75 3.53
CA ILE A 346 -23.75 -19.17 3.35
C ILE A 346 -22.63 -19.33 2.32
N CYS A 347 -22.68 -18.60 1.20
CA CYS A 347 -21.74 -18.75 0.09
C CYS A 347 -20.51 -17.87 0.30
N HIS A 348 -19.65 -18.18 1.26
CA HIS A 348 -18.41 -17.46 1.55
C HIS A 348 -17.36 -18.35 2.22
N THR A 349 -16.10 -17.90 2.26
CA THR A 349 -15.02 -18.58 3.01
C THR A 349 -14.73 -17.95 4.38
N CYS A 350 -15.45 -16.88 4.76
CA CYS A 350 -15.24 -16.18 6.03
C CYS A 350 -15.28 -17.08 7.27
N ILE A 351 -14.47 -16.71 8.25
CA ILE A 351 -14.36 -17.31 9.58
C ILE A 351 -15.07 -16.36 10.55
N ALA A 352 -15.89 -16.93 11.43
CA ALA A 352 -16.58 -16.20 12.48
C ALA A 352 -15.79 -16.34 13.77
N GLU A 353 -15.36 -15.23 14.32
CA GLU A 353 -14.80 -15.14 15.67
C GLU A 353 -15.88 -14.64 16.62
N ILE A 354 -16.02 -15.33 17.75
CA ILE A 354 -17.06 -15.01 18.74
C ILE A 354 -16.34 -14.43 19.94
N ASP A 355 -16.60 -13.16 20.22
CA ASP A 355 -16.08 -12.47 21.40
C ASP A 355 -16.79 -12.93 22.69
N GLU A 356 -16.22 -12.61 23.85
CA GLU A 356 -16.78 -12.94 25.17
C GLU A 356 -18.22 -12.42 25.36
N ASN A 357 -18.58 -11.36 24.62
CA ASN A 357 -19.91 -10.74 24.61
C ASN A 357 -20.91 -11.37 23.61
N GLU A 358 -20.62 -12.55 23.08
CA GLU A 358 -21.36 -13.22 21.98
C GLU A 358 -21.49 -12.41 20.67
N LYS A 359 -20.68 -11.35 20.53
CA LYS A 359 -20.61 -10.56 19.30
C LYS A 359 -19.74 -11.28 18.29
N VAL A 360 -20.28 -11.46 17.08
CA VAL A 360 -19.56 -12.15 16.00
C VAL A 360 -18.79 -11.14 15.15
N SER A 361 -17.47 -11.24 15.13
CA SER A 361 -16.60 -10.62 14.12
C SER A 361 -16.33 -11.59 12.98
N TYR A 362 -16.12 -11.05 11.78
CA TYR A 362 -15.85 -11.84 10.59
C TYR A 362 -14.49 -11.51 10.05
N GLU A 363 -13.73 -12.56 9.78
CA GLU A 363 -12.48 -12.50 9.08
C GLU A 363 -12.61 -13.25 7.76
N ALA A 364 -12.09 -12.68 6.69
CA ALA A 364 -12.29 -13.22 5.36
C ALA A 364 -11.00 -13.16 4.57
N GLU A 365 -10.90 -14.06 3.59
CA GLU A 365 -9.83 -14.00 2.60
C GLU A 365 -9.94 -12.71 1.79
N SER A 366 -11.15 -12.19 1.50
CA SER A 366 -11.31 -10.88 0.86
C SER A 366 -12.22 -9.94 1.66
N PRO A 367 -11.95 -8.61 1.66
CA PRO A 367 -12.79 -7.63 2.33
C PRO A 367 -14.20 -7.56 1.73
N ASP A 368 -14.37 -7.91 0.44
CA ASP A 368 -15.68 -8.00 -0.20
C ASP A 368 -16.56 -9.06 0.46
N GLU A 369 -15.98 -10.23 0.75
CA GLU A 369 -16.73 -11.30 1.41
C GLU A 369 -17.12 -10.91 2.82
N ALA A 370 -16.21 -10.28 3.56
CA ALA A 370 -16.50 -9.75 4.89
C ALA A 370 -17.66 -8.74 4.84
N ALA A 371 -17.63 -7.79 3.91
CA ALA A 371 -18.70 -6.80 3.74
C ALA A 371 -20.06 -7.46 3.46
N PHE A 372 -20.10 -8.51 2.63
CA PHE A 372 -21.34 -9.24 2.34
C PHE A 372 -21.89 -10.00 3.56
N VAL A 373 -21.03 -10.67 4.33
CA VAL A 373 -21.46 -11.41 5.53
C VAL A 373 -21.91 -10.44 6.63
N ILE A 374 -21.21 -9.31 6.78
CA ILE A 374 -21.62 -8.23 7.69
C ILE A 374 -23.00 -7.68 7.26
N ALA A 375 -23.21 -7.42 5.97
CA ALA A 375 -24.51 -6.95 5.47
C ALA A 375 -25.63 -7.95 5.73
N ALA A 376 -25.37 -9.25 5.57
CA ALA A 376 -26.33 -10.29 5.90
C ALA A 376 -26.66 -10.31 7.40
N ARG A 377 -25.65 -10.16 8.28
CA ARG A 377 -25.83 -10.06 9.74
C ARG A 377 -26.73 -8.89 10.12
N GLU A 378 -26.47 -7.69 9.60
CA GLU A 378 -27.24 -6.48 9.93
C GLU A 378 -28.72 -6.61 9.51
N LEU A 379 -29.01 -7.39 8.47
CA LEU A 379 -30.38 -7.67 8.02
C LEU A 379 -31.03 -8.89 8.69
N GLY A 380 -30.35 -9.47 9.69
CA GLY A 380 -30.87 -10.55 10.53
C GLY A 380 -30.51 -11.97 10.10
N PHE A 381 -29.56 -12.13 9.19
CA PHE A 381 -29.00 -13.41 8.73
C PHE A 381 -27.53 -13.52 9.17
N GLU A 382 -27.31 -13.78 10.45
CA GLU A 382 -25.98 -13.79 11.08
C GLU A 382 -25.30 -15.14 10.86
N PHE A 383 -24.21 -15.17 10.09
CA PHE A 383 -23.34 -16.36 10.04
C PHE A 383 -22.72 -16.57 11.42
N TYR A 384 -22.84 -17.76 12.00
CA TYR A 384 -22.38 -18.04 13.37
C TYR A 384 -21.15 -18.93 13.42
N LYS A 385 -21.21 -20.12 12.81
CA LYS A 385 -20.08 -21.04 12.77
C LYS A 385 -20.15 -21.98 11.58
N ARG A 386 -18.98 -22.45 11.15
CA ARG A 386 -18.81 -23.44 10.09
C ARG A 386 -17.92 -24.58 10.56
N SER A 387 -18.31 -25.80 10.23
CA SER A 387 -17.49 -27.00 10.25
C SER A 387 -17.39 -27.60 8.84
N LEU A 388 -16.54 -28.60 8.64
CA LEU A 388 -16.35 -29.25 7.33
C LEU A 388 -17.66 -29.82 6.73
N ALA A 389 -18.62 -30.18 7.57
CA ALA A 389 -19.88 -30.79 7.15
C ALA A 389 -21.11 -29.90 7.41
N THR A 390 -20.98 -28.78 8.13
CA THR A 390 -22.16 -27.99 8.53
C THR A 390 -21.90 -26.49 8.58
N ILE A 391 -22.88 -25.70 8.17
CA ILE A 391 -22.90 -24.24 8.29
C ILE A 391 -24.09 -23.86 9.18
N ILE A 392 -23.87 -23.00 10.17
CA ILE A 392 -24.91 -22.57 11.11
C ILE A 392 -25.10 -21.07 10.97
N VAL A 393 -26.33 -20.68 10.65
CA VAL A 393 -26.78 -19.29 10.52
C VAL A 393 -27.81 -19.02 11.61
N ARG A 394 -27.65 -17.91 12.33
CA ARG A 394 -28.62 -17.36 13.27
C ARG A 394 -29.55 -16.44 12.51
N GLU A 395 -30.81 -16.83 12.39
CA GLU A 395 -31.83 -16.03 11.72
C GLU A 395 -32.71 -15.31 12.76
N ARG A 396 -32.94 -14.02 12.56
CA ARG A 396 -33.92 -13.25 13.34
C ARG A 396 -35.31 -13.48 12.75
N ASN A 397 -36.29 -13.90 13.56
CA ASN A 397 -37.67 -13.97 13.11
C ASN A 397 -38.32 -12.57 13.20
N PRO A 398 -38.71 -11.95 12.08
CA PRO A 398 -39.35 -10.63 12.07
C PRO A 398 -40.82 -10.64 12.52
N SER A 399 -41.48 -11.80 12.61
CA SER A 399 -42.90 -11.92 13.00
C SER A 399 -43.14 -11.96 14.51
N GLN A 400 -42.09 -12.13 15.31
CA GLN A 400 -42.17 -12.10 16.77
C GLN A 400 -41.23 -10.99 17.23
N ASN A 401 -41.74 -10.04 18.02
CA ASN A 401 -40.94 -9.06 18.76
C ASN A 401 -40.05 -9.71 19.86
N VAL A 402 -39.78 -11.01 19.74
CA VAL A 402 -38.99 -11.82 20.66
C VAL A 402 -37.58 -11.90 20.10
N VAL A 403 -36.61 -11.60 20.96
CA VAL A 403 -35.15 -11.59 20.68
C VAL A 403 -34.59 -13.02 20.51
N GLU A 404 -35.43 -14.02 20.23
CA GLU A 404 -34.97 -15.39 20.04
C GLU A 404 -34.39 -15.55 18.63
N LYS A 405 -33.06 -15.49 18.55
CA LYS A 405 -32.29 -15.95 17.40
C LYS A 405 -32.40 -17.47 17.34
N TRP A 406 -32.94 -18.01 16.26
CA TRP A 406 -32.99 -19.47 16.06
C TRP A 406 -31.87 -19.92 15.12
N TYR A 407 -31.33 -21.10 15.38
CA TYR A 407 -30.20 -21.65 14.63
C TYR A 407 -30.69 -22.50 13.47
N ARG A 408 -30.41 -22.05 12.25
CA ARG A 408 -30.64 -22.85 11.03
C ARG A 408 -29.35 -23.55 10.65
N LYS A 409 -29.38 -24.89 10.68
CA LYS A 409 -28.22 -25.74 10.36
C LYS A 409 -28.32 -26.26 8.92
N TYR A 410 -27.33 -25.91 8.10
CA TYR A 410 -27.17 -26.43 6.75
C TYR A 410 -26.09 -27.51 6.74
N GLU A 411 -26.32 -28.60 6.03
CA GLU A 411 -25.29 -29.62 5.78
C GLU A 411 -24.49 -29.20 4.55
N LEU A 412 -23.17 -29.03 4.70
CA LEU A 412 -22.26 -28.65 3.62
C LEU A 412 -21.87 -29.91 2.84
N LEU A 413 -22.33 -30.00 1.60
CA LEU A 413 -22.04 -31.14 0.72
C LEU A 413 -20.76 -30.92 -0.08
N ASN A 414 -20.57 -29.70 -0.60
CA ASN A 414 -19.35 -29.34 -1.32
C ASN A 414 -19.16 -27.81 -1.37
N MET A 415 -17.92 -27.36 -1.42
CA MET A 415 -17.55 -25.96 -1.60
C MET A 415 -16.60 -25.84 -2.78
N LEU A 416 -17.01 -25.05 -3.78
CA LEU A 416 -16.22 -24.77 -4.96
C LEU A 416 -15.66 -23.35 -4.82
N GLU A 417 -14.49 -23.26 -4.21
CA GLU A 417 -13.78 -22.02 -3.90
C GLU A 417 -13.62 -21.06 -5.09
N PHE A 418 -13.44 -19.79 -4.79
CA PHE A 418 -13.16 -18.79 -5.81
C PHE A 418 -11.82 -19.09 -6.47
N SER A 419 -11.77 -18.95 -7.80
CA SER A 419 -10.52 -18.91 -8.55
C SER A 419 -10.61 -17.80 -9.58
N SER A 420 -9.49 -17.12 -9.86
CA SER A 420 -9.45 -16.07 -10.88
C SER A 420 -9.92 -16.58 -12.25
N SER A 421 -9.62 -17.84 -12.57
CA SER A 421 -10.09 -18.52 -13.80
C SER A 421 -11.60 -18.75 -13.86
N ARG A 422 -12.27 -18.97 -12.72
CA ARG A 422 -13.72 -19.16 -12.64
C ARG A 422 -14.48 -17.86 -12.40
N SER A 423 -13.81 -16.89 -11.77
CA SER A 423 -14.34 -15.61 -11.26
C SER A 423 -15.70 -15.74 -10.55
N ARG A 424 -15.90 -16.87 -9.86
CA ARG A 424 -17.08 -17.19 -9.06
C ARG A 424 -16.77 -18.21 -7.98
N MET A 425 -17.54 -18.17 -6.91
CA MET A 425 -17.61 -19.17 -5.84
C MET A 425 -18.97 -19.86 -5.89
N SER A 426 -19.02 -21.15 -5.55
CA SER A 426 -20.28 -21.87 -5.39
C SER A 426 -20.25 -22.78 -4.17
N VAL A 427 -21.39 -22.94 -3.52
CA VAL A 427 -21.57 -23.81 -2.34
C VAL A 427 -22.78 -24.71 -2.58
N ILE A 428 -22.62 -26.01 -2.29
CA ILE A 428 -23.69 -27.00 -2.33
C ILE A 428 -24.03 -27.36 -0.89
N VAL A 429 -25.26 -27.04 -0.48
CA VAL A 429 -25.75 -27.29 0.88
C VAL A 429 -27.08 -28.02 0.84
N LYS A 430 -27.37 -28.79 1.89
CA LYS A 430 -28.68 -29.36 2.16
C LYS A 430 -29.34 -28.62 3.31
N GLU A 431 -30.54 -28.13 3.08
CA GLU A 431 -31.34 -27.44 4.08
C GLU A 431 -31.94 -28.42 5.12
N PRO A 432 -32.35 -27.94 6.31
CA PRO A 432 -33.12 -28.74 7.27
C PRO A 432 -34.37 -29.39 6.67
N GLU A 433 -35.02 -28.72 5.72
CA GLU A 433 -36.20 -29.21 5.00
C GLU A 433 -35.88 -30.30 3.95
N GLY A 434 -34.61 -30.70 3.83
CA GLY A 434 -34.14 -31.79 2.97
C GLY A 434 -33.83 -31.40 1.53
N ARG A 435 -34.02 -30.14 1.15
CA ARG A 435 -33.72 -29.62 -0.19
C ARG A 435 -32.22 -29.40 -0.36
N ILE A 436 -31.68 -29.80 -1.50
CA ILE A 436 -30.30 -29.50 -1.89
C ILE A 436 -30.30 -28.22 -2.71
N LEU A 437 -29.49 -27.25 -2.29
CA LEU A 437 -29.32 -25.96 -2.94
C LEU A 437 -27.89 -25.82 -3.47
N LEU A 438 -27.77 -25.32 -4.71
CA LEU A 438 -26.52 -24.80 -5.25
C LEU A 438 -26.60 -23.27 -5.22
N LEU A 439 -25.81 -22.65 -4.36
CA LEU A 439 -25.69 -21.21 -4.25
C LEU A 439 -24.41 -20.77 -4.95
N SER A 440 -24.46 -19.69 -5.72
CA SER A 440 -23.26 -19.17 -6.39
C SER A 440 -23.25 -17.66 -6.42
N LYS A 441 -22.07 -17.08 -6.14
CA LYS A 441 -21.77 -15.66 -6.28
C LYS A 441 -20.55 -15.49 -7.18
N GLY A 442 -20.48 -14.42 -7.95
CA GLY A 442 -19.35 -14.16 -8.84
C GLY A 442 -19.57 -12.96 -9.74
N ALA A 443 -18.68 -12.76 -10.71
CA ALA A 443 -18.78 -11.69 -11.68
C ALA A 443 -20.09 -11.76 -12.48
N ASP A 444 -20.72 -10.62 -12.65
CA ASP A 444 -21.98 -10.39 -13.37
C ASP A 444 -22.07 -11.19 -14.68
N ARG A 445 -21.11 -11.00 -15.59
CA ARG A 445 -21.10 -11.62 -16.91
C ARG A 445 -21.10 -13.15 -16.87
N LEU A 446 -20.35 -13.73 -15.92
CA LEU A 446 -20.21 -15.19 -15.82
C LEU A 446 -21.43 -15.84 -15.17
N VAL A 447 -22.04 -15.17 -14.20
CA VAL A 447 -23.28 -15.65 -13.58
C VAL A 447 -24.43 -15.52 -14.58
N LEU A 448 -24.55 -14.38 -15.26
CA LEU A 448 -25.59 -14.14 -16.27
C LEU A 448 -25.53 -15.13 -17.44
N GLN A 449 -24.34 -15.44 -17.94
CA GLN A 449 -24.16 -16.43 -19.01
C GLN A 449 -24.69 -17.82 -18.63
N LYS A 450 -24.66 -18.18 -17.34
CA LYS A 450 -25.16 -19.46 -16.84
C LYS A 450 -26.63 -19.42 -16.41
N ALA A 451 -27.13 -18.25 -16.03
CA ALA A 451 -28.51 -18.07 -15.59
C ALA A 451 -29.49 -17.92 -16.77
N CYS A 452 -29.04 -17.37 -17.91
CA CYS A 452 -29.90 -17.09 -19.05
C CYS A 452 -29.49 -17.90 -20.30
N THR A 453 -30.43 -18.67 -20.85
CA THR A 453 -30.28 -19.38 -22.14
C THR A 453 -30.11 -18.43 -23.34
N ASN A 454 -30.43 -17.13 -23.21
CA ASN A 454 -30.43 -16.12 -24.28
C ASN A 454 -29.64 -14.83 -23.94
N TRP A 455 -28.45 -14.93 -23.34
CA TRP A 455 -27.66 -13.77 -22.90
C TRP A 455 -27.17 -12.81 -24.01
N LYS A 456 -27.23 -13.19 -25.30
CA LYS A 456 -26.74 -12.36 -26.43
C LYS A 456 -27.66 -11.20 -26.87
N LYS A 457 -28.78 -10.95 -26.17
CA LYS A 457 -29.78 -9.93 -26.56
C LYS A 457 -30.06 -8.85 -25.51
N ILE A 458 -29.27 -8.81 -24.44
CA ILE A 458 -29.27 -7.74 -23.42
C ILE A 458 -27.88 -7.11 -23.48
#